data_AF-A0A2E5BRS9-F1
#
_entry.id   AF-A0A2E5BRS9-F1
#
_cell.length_a   1.000
_cell.length_b   1.000
_cell.length_c   1.000
_cell.angle_alpha   90.00
_cell.angle_beta   90.00
_cell.angle_gamma   90.00
#
_symmetry.space_group_name_H-M   'P 1'
#
loop_
_entity.id
_entity.type
_entity.pdbx_description
1 polymer ?
#
loop_
_entity_poly.entity_id
_entity_poly.type
_entity_poly.pdbx_seq_one_letter_code
_entity_poly.pdbx_strand_id
1 'polypeptide(L)'
;MAGTDRSKADATAGLAPAPAVILVRPQLGANIGASARAMLNFGLTELRIVAPRDGWPNEHAVKAAAGADELIKKAQIFDTVADAVADLDYVLATTARPRDMVKTVFTPEEGAKRLSGEMRAGGRPGVLFGAERMGLHNDDVALADAVITAPLNPGFSSLNLGQAVLLVSYEWRRQADETPVETVPMAGTRPARKDELLGFFEHLESVLDETGFLEPVEKRPAMVRNVRNMFQRSGLTEQEVRTLRGIVSALTKHAERRALARFQAGEPPWRPGQQPKDK
;
A
#
# COMPACT_ATOMS: atom_id res chain seq x y z
N MET A 1 1.16 5.78 10.60
CA MET A 1 2.50 6.02 10.04
C MET A 1 3.09 7.26 10.71
N ALA A 2 3.63 7.14 11.92
CA ALA A 2 4.33 8.21 12.62
C ALA A 2 5.65 7.65 13.16
N GLY A 3 6.72 8.43 13.10
CA GLY A 3 8.07 8.00 13.48
C GLY A 3 9.05 8.12 12.33
N THR A 4 9.75 9.27 12.26
CA THR A 4 10.95 9.41 11.44
C THR A 4 12.12 8.89 12.27
N ASP A 5 12.92 7.99 11.71
CA ASP A 5 14.15 7.56 12.36
C ASP A 5 15.16 8.72 12.38
N ARG A 6 15.30 9.36 13.53
CA ARG A 6 16.19 10.51 13.75
C ARG A 6 17.67 10.12 13.85
N SER A 7 18.01 8.83 13.80
CA SER A 7 19.41 8.39 13.81
C SER A 7 20.13 8.65 12.48
N LYS A 8 19.39 8.87 11.39
CA LYS A 8 19.94 9.27 10.09
C LYS A 8 20.16 10.79 10.06
N ALA A 9 21.42 11.21 10.08
CA ALA A 9 21.83 12.62 10.17
C ALA A 9 21.45 13.47 8.95
N ASP A 10 21.36 12.87 7.75
CA ASP A 10 20.86 13.49 6.53
C ASP A 10 19.87 12.54 5.85
N ALA A 11 18.59 12.90 5.87
CA ALA A 11 17.51 12.11 5.25
C ALA A 11 17.57 12.11 3.71
N THR A 12 18.41 12.96 3.11
CA THR A 12 18.65 13.01 1.66
C THR A 12 19.84 12.14 1.23
N ALA A 13 20.70 11.72 2.16
CA ALA A 13 21.90 10.96 1.85
C ALA A 13 21.59 9.54 1.33
N GLY A 14 22.17 9.18 0.20
CA GLY A 14 22.03 7.86 -0.42
C GLY A 14 20.71 7.63 -1.17
N LEU A 15 19.88 8.66 -1.34
CA LEU A 15 18.72 8.59 -2.22
C LEU A 15 19.17 8.64 -3.68
N ALA A 16 18.51 7.85 -4.52
CA ALA A 16 18.70 7.89 -5.96
C ALA A 16 18.24 9.26 -6.51
N PRO A 17 18.81 9.72 -7.63
CA PRO A 17 18.29 10.87 -8.36
C PRO A 17 16.78 10.75 -8.61
N ALA A 18 16.07 11.87 -8.51
CA ALA A 18 14.62 11.94 -8.66
C ALA A 18 14.22 13.17 -9.49
N PRO A 19 13.01 13.21 -10.05
CA PRO A 19 12.54 14.37 -10.82
C PRO A 19 12.52 15.65 -9.98
N ALA A 20 12.80 16.79 -10.63
CA ALA A 20 12.67 18.09 -10.00
C ALA A 20 11.20 18.41 -9.68
N VAL A 21 10.92 18.89 -8.48
CA VAL A 21 9.61 19.40 -8.09
C VAL A 21 9.65 20.92 -8.12
N ILE A 22 8.82 21.52 -8.97
CA ILE A 22 8.84 22.95 -9.25
C ILE A 22 7.53 23.57 -8.77
N LEU A 23 7.62 24.40 -7.73
CA LEU A 23 6.47 25.14 -7.19
C LEU A 23 6.40 26.51 -7.85
N VAL A 24 5.36 26.74 -8.67
CA VAL A 24 5.17 27.97 -9.43
C VAL A 24 4.28 28.94 -8.67
N ARG A 25 4.88 30.07 -8.26
CA ARG A 25 4.24 31.16 -7.54
C ARG A 25 3.45 30.70 -6.30
N PRO A 26 4.03 29.85 -5.42
CA PRO A 26 3.33 29.40 -4.21
C PRO A 26 2.97 30.59 -3.33
N GLN A 27 1.75 30.57 -2.76
CA GLN A 27 1.25 31.70 -1.98
C GLN A 27 1.68 31.63 -0.51
N LEU A 28 1.70 30.45 0.08
CA LEU A 28 1.97 30.29 1.51
C LEU A 28 3.23 29.47 1.76
N GLY A 29 4.15 30.00 2.58
CA GLY A 29 5.33 29.26 3.03
C GLY A 29 4.98 27.89 3.66
N ALA A 30 3.87 27.82 4.39
CA ALA A 30 3.38 26.56 4.98
C ALA A 30 3.13 25.47 3.92
N ASN A 31 2.65 25.82 2.72
CA ASN A 31 2.45 24.86 1.64
C ASN A 31 3.77 24.44 1.00
N ILE A 32 4.75 25.33 0.91
CA ILE A 32 6.11 24.98 0.48
C ILE A 32 6.71 23.95 1.44
N GLY A 33 6.58 24.18 2.75
CA GLY A 33 7.03 23.22 3.77
C GLY A 33 6.30 21.88 3.69
N ALA A 34 4.98 21.90 3.52
CA ALA A 34 4.19 20.69 3.34
C ALA A 34 4.61 19.90 2.08
N SER A 35 4.89 20.60 0.96
CA SER A 35 5.43 20.00 -0.26
C SER A 35 6.81 19.39 -0.04
N ALA A 36 7.74 20.10 0.60
CA ALA A 36 9.07 19.57 0.91
C ALA A 36 9.00 18.31 1.79
N ARG A 37 8.10 18.31 2.79
CA ARG A 37 7.85 17.13 3.62
C ARG A 37 7.32 15.96 2.79
N ALA A 38 6.37 16.21 1.90
CA ALA A 38 5.83 15.21 1.01
C ALA A 38 6.90 14.62 0.08
N MET A 39 7.72 15.48 -0.54
CA MET A 39 8.85 15.07 -1.38
C MET A 39 9.79 14.12 -0.64
N LEU A 40 10.23 14.51 0.55
CA LEU A 40 11.19 13.72 1.32
C LEU A 40 10.61 12.38 1.80
N ASN A 41 9.32 12.32 2.15
CA ASN A 41 8.66 11.06 2.50
C ASN A 41 8.75 10.01 1.37
N PHE A 42 8.81 10.46 0.12
CA PHE A 42 8.81 9.59 -1.06
C PHE A 42 10.15 9.59 -1.81
N GLY A 43 11.17 10.28 -1.27
CA GLY A 43 12.53 10.26 -1.79
C GLY A 43 12.82 11.21 -2.95
N LEU A 44 12.03 12.28 -3.11
CA LEU A 44 12.36 13.38 -4.02
C LEU A 44 13.17 14.44 -3.26
N THR A 45 14.24 14.94 -3.88
CA THR A 45 15.22 15.80 -3.19
C THR A 45 15.50 17.13 -3.86
N GLU A 46 15.02 17.33 -5.09
CA GLU A 46 15.27 18.55 -5.85
C GLU A 46 14.02 19.44 -5.84
N LEU A 47 14.07 20.51 -5.03
CA LEU A 47 13.00 21.49 -4.91
C LEU A 47 13.40 22.79 -5.63
N ARG A 48 12.56 23.21 -6.58
CA ARG A 48 12.68 24.49 -7.27
C ARG A 48 11.45 25.35 -6.96
N ILE A 49 11.65 26.64 -6.74
CA ILE A 49 10.58 27.57 -6.40
C ILE A 49 10.65 28.77 -7.33
N VAL A 50 9.57 29.02 -8.06
CA VAL A 50 9.49 30.14 -9.00
C VAL A 50 8.68 31.26 -8.38
N ALA A 51 9.28 32.45 -8.23
CA ALA A 51 8.64 33.67 -7.76
C ALA A 51 7.69 33.46 -6.55
N PRO A 52 8.18 32.96 -5.40
CA PRO A 52 7.35 32.74 -4.22
C PRO A 52 6.75 34.06 -3.72
N ARG A 53 5.43 34.08 -3.50
CA ARG A 53 4.70 35.32 -3.20
C ARG A 53 5.16 36.01 -1.93
N ASP A 54 5.38 35.24 -0.87
CA ASP A 54 5.81 35.72 0.45
C ASP A 54 7.35 35.84 0.56
N GLY A 55 8.08 35.72 -0.56
CA GLY A 55 9.54 35.78 -0.60
C GLY A 55 10.24 34.52 -0.07
N TRP A 56 11.58 34.55 -0.12
CA TRP A 56 12.46 33.48 0.33
C TRP A 56 13.75 34.05 0.96
N PRO A 57 14.30 33.46 2.04
CA PRO A 57 13.81 32.31 2.80
C PRO A 57 12.53 32.60 3.59
N ASN A 58 11.80 31.55 3.98
CA ASN A 58 10.50 31.69 4.66
C ASN A 58 10.43 30.79 5.92
N GLU A 59 10.27 31.40 7.10
CA GLU A 59 10.20 30.65 8.37
C GLU A 59 9.01 29.69 8.47
N HIS A 60 7.87 30.04 7.87
CA HIS A 60 6.70 29.16 7.87
C HIS A 60 6.95 27.90 7.04
N ALA A 61 7.74 27.99 5.98
CA ALA A 61 8.16 26.83 5.20
C ALA A 61 9.03 25.89 6.04
N VAL A 62 10.02 26.42 6.77
CA VAL A 62 10.87 25.62 7.68
C VAL A 62 10.02 24.94 8.75
N LYS A 63 9.14 25.68 9.44
CA LYS A 63 8.26 25.13 10.49
C LYS A 63 7.33 24.03 9.96
N ALA A 64 6.78 24.20 8.75
CA ALA A 64 5.87 23.24 8.14
C ALA A 64 6.57 22.00 7.53
N ALA A 65 7.86 22.12 7.18
CA ALA A 65 8.67 21.02 6.62
C ALA A 65 8.88 19.87 7.61
N ALA A 66 8.80 20.14 8.93
CA ALA A 66 8.78 19.14 9.99
C ALA A 66 9.86 18.05 9.85
N GLY A 67 11.11 18.45 9.63
CA GLY A 67 12.27 17.55 9.47
C GLY A 67 12.77 17.41 8.02
N ALA A 68 12.09 18.00 7.04
CA ALA A 68 12.59 18.15 5.66
C ALA A 68 13.41 19.44 5.46
N ASP A 69 14.10 19.91 6.52
CA ASP A 69 14.78 21.21 6.55
C ASP A 69 15.90 21.29 5.49
N GLU A 70 16.56 20.17 5.21
CA GLU A 70 17.62 20.11 4.19
C GLU A 70 17.10 20.40 2.78
N LEU A 71 15.87 19.98 2.45
CA LEU A 71 15.25 20.31 1.16
C LEU A 71 14.98 21.81 1.04
N ILE A 72 14.51 22.42 2.13
CA ILE A 72 14.25 23.85 2.20
C ILE A 72 15.56 24.64 2.06
N LYS A 73 16.63 24.24 2.76
CA LYS A 73 17.94 24.91 2.65
C LYS A 73 18.55 24.80 1.24
N LYS A 74 18.36 23.66 0.57
CA LYS A 74 18.87 23.38 -0.78
C LYS A 74 17.93 23.85 -1.90
N ALA A 75 16.78 24.44 -1.56
CA ALA A 75 15.80 24.87 -2.54
C ALA A 75 16.38 25.92 -3.50
N GLN A 76 16.18 25.71 -4.79
CA GLN A 76 16.64 26.64 -5.83
C GLN A 76 15.52 27.63 -6.14
N ILE A 77 15.85 28.92 -6.17
CA ILE A 77 14.88 29.99 -6.41
C ILE A 77 15.10 30.57 -7.81
N PHE A 78 14.01 30.73 -8.55
CA PHE A 78 14.00 31.25 -9.91
C PHE A 78 12.97 32.37 -10.05
N ASP A 79 13.22 33.30 -10.96
CA ASP A 79 12.28 34.38 -11.28
C ASP A 79 11.19 33.91 -12.25
N THR A 80 11.54 33.04 -13.21
CA THR A 80 10.61 32.55 -14.23
C THR A 80 10.54 31.02 -14.29
N VAL A 81 9.44 30.51 -14.85
CA VAL A 81 9.29 29.06 -15.09
C VAL A 81 10.29 28.59 -16.13
N ALA A 82 10.58 29.40 -17.15
CA ALA A 82 11.56 29.07 -18.19
C ALA A 82 12.95 28.80 -17.59
N ASP A 83 13.41 29.65 -16.67
CA ASP A 83 14.71 29.44 -15.99
C ASP A 83 14.69 28.16 -15.14
N ALA A 84 13.57 27.90 -14.46
CA ALA A 84 13.41 26.74 -13.59
C ALA A 84 13.28 25.40 -14.34
N VAL A 85 13.12 25.40 -15.67
CA VAL A 85 13.05 24.18 -16.49
C VAL A 85 14.14 24.07 -17.54
N ALA A 86 15.00 25.09 -17.68
CA ALA A 86 15.93 25.22 -18.80
C ALA A 86 16.94 24.06 -18.94
N ASP A 87 17.26 23.37 -17.85
CA ASP A 87 18.19 22.24 -17.78
C ASP A 87 17.49 20.86 -17.66
N LEU A 88 16.17 20.82 -17.86
CA LEU A 88 15.37 19.60 -17.82
C LEU A 88 15.05 19.11 -19.24
N ASP A 89 15.11 17.80 -19.44
CA ASP A 89 14.86 17.16 -20.73
C ASP A 89 13.38 16.82 -20.96
N TYR A 90 12.58 16.80 -19.88
CA TYR A 90 11.17 16.46 -19.93
C TYR A 90 10.38 17.09 -18.77
N VAL A 91 9.29 17.77 -19.07
CA VAL A 91 8.52 18.54 -18.08
C VAL A 91 7.05 18.15 -18.11
N LEU A 92 6.50 17.80 -16.95
CA LEU A 92 5.07 17.55 -16.77
C LEU A 92 4.41 18.70 -15.99
N ALA A 93 3.25 19.17 -16.44
CA ALA A 93 2.47 20.17 -15.71
C ALA A 93 1.26 19.55 -14.99
N THR A 94 1.04 19.86 -13.72
CA THR A 94 -0.15 19.38 -13.00
C THR A 94 -1.34 20.31 -13.19
N THR A 95 -2.50 19.72 -13.51
CA THR A 95 -3.75 20.49 -13.68
C THR A 95 -4.94 19.76 -13.06
N ALA A 96 -5.88 20.53 -12.51
CA ALA A 96 -7.12 20.01 -11.91
C ALA A 96 -8.29 19.95 -12.91
N ARG A 97 -8.15 20.55 -14.08
CA ARG A 97 -9.21 20.75 -15.06
C ARG A 97 -8.64 20.64 -16.47
N PRO A 98 -9.44 20.14 -17.44
CA PRO A 98 -9.10 20.26 -18.84
C PRO A 98 -8.77 21.72 -19.19
N ARG A 99 -7.72 21.91 -19.96
CA ARG A 99 -7.33 23.21 -20.54
C ARG A 99 -7.57 23.13 -22.04
N ASP A 100 -7.87 24.26 -22.66
CA ASP A 100 -8.00 24.39 -24.12
C ASP A 100 -6.61 24.43 -24.78
N MET A 101 -5.82 23.37 -24.56
CA MET A 101 -4.47 23.20 -25.09
C MET A 101 -4.31 21.78 -25.60
N VAL A 102 -3.77 21.63 -26.80
CA VAL A 102 -3.50 20.32 -27.40
C VAL A 102 -2.21 19.76 -26.82
N LYS A 103 -2.31 19.07 -25.68
CA LYS A 103 -1.21 18.34 -25.04
C LYS A 103 -1.67 16.96 -24.61
N THR A 104 -0.73 16.01 -24.55
CA THR A 104 -0.99 14.69 -23.98
C THR A 104 -1.36 14.82 -22.51
N VAL A 105 -2.37 14.08 -22.07
CA VAL A 105 -2.86 14.06 -20.69
C VAL A 105 -2.59 12.68 -20.09
N PHE A 106 -1.92 12.66 -18.94
CA PHE A 106 -1.66 11.46 -18.16
C PHE A 106 -2.42 11.47 -16.83
N THR A 107 -2.70 10.28 -16.31
CA THR A 107 -3.03 10.11 -14.89
C THR A 107 -1.75 10.29 -14.05
N PRO A 108 -1.85 10.49 -12.72
CA PRO A 108 -0.68 10.55 -11.85
C PRO A 108 0.22 9.31 -11.94
N GLU A 109 -0.38 8.12 -12.01
CA GLU A 109 0.35 6.85 -12.17
C GLU A 109 1.13 6.81 -13.49
N GLU A 110 0.49 7.15 -14.61
CA GLU A 110 1.15 7.14 -15.91
C GLU A 110 2.21 8.24 -16.01
N GLY A 111 1.94 9.43 -15.46
CA GLY A 111 2.94 10.51 -15.37
C GLY A 111 4.19 10.05 -14.61
N ALA A 112 4.02 9.38 -13.47
CA ALA A 112 5.13 8.81 -12.71
C ALA A 112 5.92 7.75 -13.51
N LYS A 113 5.25 6.89 -14.28
CA LYS A 113 5.91 5.94 -15.21
C LYS A 113 6.77 6.67 -16.24
N ARG A 114 6.28 7.77 -16.83
CA ARG A 114 7.03 8.58 -17.80
C ARG A 114 8.27 9.19 -17.17
N LEU A 115 8.12 9.85 -16.01
CA LEU A 115 9.25 10.40 -15.26
C LEU A 115 10.31 9.33 -14.95
N SER A 116 9.87 8.13 -14.55
CA SER A 116 10.78 7.01 -14.26
C SER A 116 11.46 6.48 -15.52
N GLY A 117 10.76 6.44 -16.65
CA GLY A 117 11.32 6.11 -17.96
C GLY A 117 12.43 7.09 -18.38
N GLU A 118 12.16 8.39 -18.30
CA GLU A 118 13.13 9.44 -18.64
C GLU A 118 14.40 9.36 -17.78
N MET A 119 14.22 9.17 -16.47
CA MET A 119 15.36 8.99 -15.55
C MET A 119 16.20 7.75 -15.90
N ARG A 120 15.57 6.64 -16.27
CA ARG A 120 16.28 5.41 -16.70
C ARG A 120 17.03 5.60 -18.02
N ALA A 121 16.53 6.48 -18.90
CA ALA A 121 17.20 6.88 -20.13
C ALA A 121 18.36 7.85 -19.91
N GLY A 122 18.59 8.32 -18.67
CA GLY A 122 19.64 9.27 -18.31
C GLY A 122 19.22 10.74 -18.44
N GLY A 123 17.95 11.01 -18.72
CA GLY A 123 17.40 12.37 -18.79
C GLY A 123 17.08 12.94 -17.40
N ARG A 124 16.79 14.25 -17.38
CA ARG A 124 16.47 15.03 -16.17
C ARG A 124 15.03 15.56 -16.27
N PRO A 125 14.03 14.83 -15.76
CA PRO A 125 12.65 15.28 -15.82
C PRO A 125 12.26 16.15 -14.62
N GLY A 126 11.17 16.90 -14.74
CA GLY A 126 10.58 17.65 -13.65
C GLY A 126 9.07 17.82 -13.75
N VAL A 127 8.47 18.29 -12.66
CA VAL A 127 7.02 18.45 -12.55
C VAL A 127 6.67 19.83 -12.00
N LEU A 128 5.83 20.57 -12.74
CA LEU A 128 5.30 21.87 -12.38
C LEU A 128 4.02 21.73 -11.53
N PHE A 129 3.98 22.48 -10.43
CA PHE A 129 2.81 22.64 -9.57
C PHE A 129 2.46 24.10 -9.43
N GLY A 130 1.21 24.45 -9.74
CA GLY A 130 0.76 25.84 -9.71
C GLY A 130 0.28 26.31 -8.34
N ALA A 131 0.03 27.61 -8.25
CA ALA A 131 -0.47 28.26 -7.04
C ALA A 131 -1.83 27.71 -6.58
N GLU A 132 -2.09 27.74 -5.28
CA GLU A 132 -3.19 27.07 -4.59
C GLU A 132 -4.60 27.41 -5.12
N ARG A 133 -4.80 28.65 -5.60
CA ARG A 133 -6.11 29.10 -6.10
C ARG A 133 -6.19 29.11 -7.63
N MET A 134 -5.10 29.46 -8.29
CA MET A 134 -5.09 29.73 -9.74
C MET A 134 -4.57 28.54 -10.56
N GLY A 135 -3.87 27.61 -9.92
CA GLY A 135 -3.07 26.60 -10.59
C GLY A 135 -1.96 27.25 -11.44
N LEU A 136 -1.56 26.54 -12.50
CA LEU A 136 -0.61 27.05 -13.49
C LEU A 136 -1.34 27.99 -14.47
N HIS A 137 -0.66 29.04 -14.92
CA HIS A 137 -1.11 29.84 -16.06
C HIS A 137 -0.92 29.05 -17.35
N ASN A 138 -1.64 29.42 -18.41
CA ASN A 138 -1.51 28.74 -19.70
C ASN A 138 -0.08 28.81 -20.24
N ASP A 139 0.62 29.93 -20.02
CA ASP A 139 2.01 30.10 -20.44
C ASP A 139 2.96 29.17 -19.69
N ASP A 140 2.71 28.86 -18.41
CA ASP A 140 3.54 27.87 -17.69
C ASP A 140 3.25 26.46 -18.21
N VAL A 141 1.98 26.13 -18.48
CA VAL A 141 1.60 24.82 -19.04
C VAL A 141 2.17 24.66 -20.45
N ALA A 142 2.29 25.73 -21.22
CA ALA A 142 2.82 25.69 -22.59
C ALA A 142 4.27 25.17 -22.63
N LEU A 143 5.06 25.48 -21.60
CA LEU A 143 6.44 25.04 -21.43
C LEU A 143 6.59 23.57 -21.04
N ALA A 144 5.52 22.88 -20.65
CA ALA A 144 5.55 21.46 -20.31
C ALA A 144 5.28 20.57 -21.52
N ASP A 145 5.88 19.39 -21.61
CA ASP A 145 5.66 18.43 -22.69
C ASP A 145 4.27 17.79 -22.64
N ALA A 146 3.79 17.52 -21.43
CA ALA A 146 2.48 16.91 -21.19
C ALA A 146 1.90 17.37 -19.85
N VAL A 147 0.64 17.00 -19.60
CA VAL A 147 -0.05 17.36 -18.35
C VAL A 147 -0.42 16.11 -17.55
N ILE A 148 -0.37 16.23 -16.22
CA ILE A 148 -0.92 15.26 -15.28
C ILE A 148 -2.27 15.79 -14.78
N THR A 149 -3.31 14.99 -14.89
CA THR A 149 -4.64 15.28 -14.34
C THR A 149 -5.08 14.15 -13.43
N ALA A 150 -5.26 14.45 -12.14
CA ALA A 150 -5.79 13.49 -11.17
C ALA A 150 -7.31 13.33 -11.35
N PRO A 151 -7.87 12.10 -11.23
CA PRO A 151 -9.30 11.85 -11.35
C PRO A 151 -10.04 12.28 -10.06
N LEU A 152 -10.16 13.59 -9.86
CA LEU A 152 -10.80 14.19 -8.69
C LEU A 152 -12.31 14.37 -8.90
N ASN A 153 -13.04 14.63 -7.82
CA ASN A 153 -14.46 14.99 -7.88
C ASN A 153 -14.64 16.24 -8.77
N PRO A 154 -15.41 16.19 -9.87
CA PRO A 154 -15.62 17.33 -10.75
C PRO A 154 -16.21 18.56 -10.05
N GLY A 155 -17.00 18.37 -8.99
CA GLY A 155 -17.56 19.45 -8.17
C GLY A 155 -16.58 20.04 -7.14
N PHE A 156 -15.44 19.38 -6.91
CA PHE A 156 -14.43 19.80 -5.93
C PHE A 156 -13.03 19.27 -6.32
N SER A 157 -12.48 19.80 -7.41
CA SER A 157 -11.24 19.32 -8.03
C SER A 157 -9.97 20.07 -7.60
N SER A 158 -10.06 21.00 -6.65
CA SER A 158 -8.89 21.72 -6.15
C SER A 158 -8.25 20.96 -4.99
N LEU A 159 -6.99 20.56 -5.16
CA LEU A 159 -6.14 20.03 -4.08
C LEU A 159 -5.30 21.15 -3.48
N ASN A 160 -5.03 21.07 -2.18
CA ASN A 160 -3.96 21.86 -1.59
C ASN A 160 -2.61 21.53 -2.27
N LEU A 161 -1.73 22.52 -2.41
CA LEU A 161 -0.44 22.35 -3.10
C LEU A 161 0.40 21.19 -2.53
N GLY A 162 0.51 21.10 -1.20
CA GLY A 162 1.23 20.00 -0.54
C GLY A 162 0.58 18.63 -0.80
N GLN A 163 -0.75 18.57 -0.94
CA GLN A 163 -1.47 17.34 -1.29
C GLN A 163 -1.25 16.93 -2.75
N ALA A 164 -1.22 17.89 -3.68
CA ALA A 164 -0.92 17.63 -5.08
C ALA A 164 0.51 17.08 -5.25
N VAL A 165 1.49 17.71 -4.57
CA VAL A 165 2.87 17.22 -4.52
C VAL A 165 2.94 15.84 -3.89
N LEU A 166 2.23 15.60 -2.79
CA LEU A 166 2.15 14.29 -2.13
C LEU A 166 1.64 13.19 -3.05
N LEU A 167 0.57 13.45 -3.80
CA LEU A 167 -0.01 12.48 -4.73
C LEU A 167 0.99 12.05 -5.81
N VAL A 168 1.65 13.02 -6.46
CA VAL A 168 2.63 12.73 -7.51
C VAL A 168 3.89 12.08 -6.93
N SER A 169 4.34 12.54 -5.77
CA SER A 169 5.51 11.98 -5.07
C SER A 169 5.27 10.52 -4.66
N TYR A 170 4.06 10.19 -4.20
CA TYR A 170 3.66 8.83 -3.89
C TYR A 170 3.69 7.94 -5.14
N GLU A 171 3.06 8.36 -6.24
CA GLU A 171 3.07 7.57 -7.49
C GLU A 171 4.47 7.41 -8.07
N TRP A 172 5.36 8.42 -7.90
CA TRP A 172 6.78 8.30 -8.21
C TRP A 172 7.43 7.16 -7.41
N ARG A 173 7.29 7.16 -6.09
CA ARG A 173 7.90 6.15 -5.23
C ARG A 173 7.37 4.74 -5.54
N ARG A 174 6.09 4.63 -5.89
CA ARG A 174 5.49 3.36 -6.30
C ARG A 174 6.13 2.74 -7.54
N GLN A 175 6.78 3.51 -8.42
CA GLN A 175 7.48 2.95 -9.59
C GLN A 175 8.70 2.11 -9.24
N ALA A 176 9.23 2.26 -8.02
CA ALA A 176 10.32 1.46 -7.48
C ALA A 176 9.87 0.56 -6.31
N ASP A 177 8.57 0.52 -6.00
CA ASP A 177 8.04 -0.31 -4.91
C ASP A 177 7.75 -1.73 -5.43
N GLU A 178 8.51 -2.70 -4.94
CA GLU A 178 8.34 -4.13 -5.27
C GLU A 178 7.47 -4.86 -4.23
N THR A 179 6.86 -4.13 -3.30
CA THR A 179 5.98 -4.72 -2.29
C THR A 179 4.84 -5.49 -2.96
N PRO A 180 4.67 -6.78 -2.68
CA PRO A 180 3.57 -7.57 -3.25
C PRO A 180 2.21 -6.98 -2.89
N VAL A 181 1.23 -7.09 -3.81
CA VAL A 181 -0.16 -6.66 -3.59
C VAL A 181 -0.75 -7.29 -2.32
N GLU A 182 -0.39 -8.54 -2.05
CA GLU A 182 -0.74 -9.25 -0.84
C GLU A 182 0.46 -10.10 -0.42
N THR A 183 0.80 -10.05 0.88
CA THR A 183 1.78 -10.94 1.47
C THR A 183 1.25 -11.44 2.80
N VAL A 184 1.33 -12.76 3.00
CA VAL A 184 1.02 -13.38 4.28
C VAL A 184 2.35 -13.77 4.91
N PRO A 185 2.79 -13.11 6.00
CA PRO A 185 4.03 -13.46 6.66
C PRO A 185 4.00 -14.90 7.14
N MET A 186 4.83 -15.76 6.55
CA MET A 186 4.85 -17.19 6.89
C MET A 186 5.57 -17.49 8.22
N ALA A 187 6.18 -16.51 8.89
CA ALA A 187 6.78 -16.65 10.23
C ALA A 187 7.63 -17.93 10.44
N GLY A 188 8.43 -18.32 9.42
CA GLY A 188 9.28 -19.51 9.48
C GLY A 188 8.57 -20.85 9.18
N THR A 189 7.27 -20.84 8.88
CA THR A 189 6.58 -22.00 8.29
C THR A 189 6.53 -21.90 6.76
N ARG A 190 5.87 -22.87 6.14
CA ARG A 190 5.67 -22.97 4.68
C ARG A 190 4.24 -23.43 4.41
N PRO A 191 3.72 -23.21 3.18
CA PRO A 191 2.52 -23.89 2.72
C PRO A 191 2.62 -25.40 2.97
N ALA A 192 1.51 -26.00 3.43
CA ALA A 192 1.43 -27.44 3.60
C ALA A 192 1.56 -28.13 2.24
N ARG A 193 2.33 -29.22 2.21
CA ARG A 193 2.41 -30.09 1.04
C ARG A 193 1.12 -30.90 0.92
N LYS A 194 0.88 -31.44 -0.29
CA LYS A 194 -0.34 -32.21 -0.57
C LYS A 194 -0.44 -33.49 0.26
N ASP A 195 0.67 -34.19 0.50
CA ASP A 195 0.72 -35.36 1.38
C ASP A 195 0.34 -35.02 2.83
N GLU A 196 0.81 -33.90 3.36
CA GLU A 196 0.45 -33.43 4.72
C GLU A 196 -1.06 -33.14 4.83
N LEU A 197 -1.63 -32.47 3.83
CA LEU A 197 -3.07 -32.20 3.76
C LEU A 197 -3.89 -33.47 3.60
N LEU A 198 -3.46 -34.40 2.74
CA LEU A 198 -4.12 -35.69 2.54
C LEU A 198 -4.10 -36.52 3.82
N GLY A 199 -2.95 -36.59 4.51
CA GLY A 199 -2.86 -37.28 5.79
C GLY A 199 -3.71 -36.62 6.89
N PHE A 200 -3.91 -35.30 6.85
CA PHE A 200 -4.90 -34.65 7.71
C PHE A 200 -6.34 -35.05 7.34
N PHE A 201 -6.70 -35.08 6.05
CA PHE A 201 -8.03 -35.49 5.62
C PHE A 201 -8.34 -36.92 5.98
N GLU A 202 -7.41 -37.86 5.78
CA GLU A 202 -7.60 -39.26 6.18
C GLU A 202 -7.88 -39.39 7.68
N HIS A 203 -7.10 -38.70 8.52
CA HIS A 203 -7.28 -38.72 9.97
C HIS A 203 -8.59 -38.04 10.41
N LEU A 204 -8.96 -36.92 9.79
CA LEU A 204 -10.22 -36.24 10.10
C LEU A 204 -11.43 -37.08 9.65
N GLU A 205 -11.39 -37.64 8.44
CA GLU A 205 -12.47 -38.44 7.88
C GLU A 205 -12.72 -39.70 8.70
N SER A 206 -11.67 -40.38 9.17
CA SER A 206 -11.83 -41.58 10.03
C SER A 206 -12.58 -41.25 11.32
N VAL A 207 -12.24 -40.14 11.98
CA VAL A 207 -12.92 -39.69 13.21
C VAL A 207 -14.35 -39.22 12.93
N LEU A 208 -14.59 -38.57 11.79
CA LEU A 208 -15.94 -38.15 11.39
C LEU A 208 -16.85 -39.33 11.03
N ASP A 209 -16.30 -40.41 10.47
CA ASP A 209 -17.02 -41.67 10.27
C ASP A 209 -17.38 -42.31 11.62
N GLU A 210 -16.42 -42.44 12.54
CA GLU A 210 -16.63 -43.04 13.88
C GLU A 210 -17.66 -42.29 14.73
N THR A 211 -17.76 -40.97 14.57
CA THR A 211 -18.70 -40.13 15.32
C THR A 211 -20.10 -40.09 14.71
N GLY A 212 -20.31 -40.71 13.55
CA GLY A 212 -21.57 -40.69 12.82
C GLY A 212 -21.85 -39.36 12.10
N PHE A 213 -20.89 -38.43 12.03
CA PHE A 213 -21.07 -37.15 11.33
C PHE A 213 -21.30 -37.36 9.83
N LEU A 214 -20.69 -38.38 9.24
CA LEU A 214 -20.79 -38.70 7.81
C LEU A 214 -22.00 -39.58 7.45
N GLU A 215 -22.96 -39.74 8.36
CA GLU A 215 -24.22 -40.42 8.10
C GLU A 215 -25.30 -39.46 7.56
N PRO A 216 -26.21 -39.92 6.68
CA PRO A 216 -26.31 -41.28 6.14
C PRO A 216 -25.32 -41.53 4.98
N VAL A 217 -24.98 -42.81 4.73
CA VAL A 217 -23.88 -43.23 3.84
C VAL A 217 -24.02 -42.67 2.41
N GLU A 218 -25.24 -42.46 1.93
CA GLU A 218 -25.52 -41.92 0.59
C GLU A 218 -25.04 -40.46 0.45
N LYS A 219 -25.01 -39.70 1.55
CA LYS A 219 -24.55 -38.30 1.57
C LYS A 219 -23.05 -38.15 1.85
N ARG A 220 -22.41 -39.18 2.39
CA ARG A 220 -20.97 -39.18 2.74
C ARG A 220 -20.08 -38.62 1.62
N PRO A 221 -20.20 -39.02 0.32
CA PRO A 221 -19.31 -38.51 -0.71
C PRO A 221 -19.39 -36.99 -0.90
N ALA A 222 -20.58 -36.39 -0.76
CA ALA A 222 -20.76 -34.95 -0.86
C ALA A 222 -20.20 -34.22 0.37
N MET A 223 -20.42 -34.77 1.57
CA MET A 223 -19.92 -34.20 2.83
C MET A 223 -18.39 -34.20 2.88
N VAL A 224 -17.75 -35.31 2.51
CA VAL A 224 -16.28 -35.41 2.42
C VAL A 224 -15.71 -34.38 1.44
N ARG A 225 -16.31 -34.25 0.24
CA ARG A 225 -15.88 -33.23 -0.73
C ARG A 225 -16.01 -31.82 -0.16
N ASN A 226 -17.09 -31.51 0.55
CA ASN A 226 -17.28 -30.20 1.17
C ASN A 226 -16.21 -29.90 2.23
N VAL A 227 -15.91 -30.87 3.10
CA VAL A 227 -14.84 -30.74 4.12
C VAL A 227 -13.49 -30.52 3.46
N ARG A 228 -13.12 -31.36 2.47
CA ARG A 228 -11.86 -31.21 1.73
C ARG A 228 -11.77 -29.85 1.03
N ASN A 229 -12.83 -29.44 0.33
CA ASN A 229 -12.88 -28.16 -0.38
C ASN A 229 -12.77 -26.96 0.56
N MET A 230 -13.28 -27.07 1.79
CA MET A 230 -13.14 -26.03 2.81
C MET A 230 -11.67 -25.77 3.13
N PHE A 231 -10.90 -26.81 3.44
CA PHE A 231 -9.50 -26.67 3.81
C PHE A 231 -8.57 -26.47 2.60
N GLN A 232 -8.89 -27.01 1.43
CA GLN A 232 -8.08 -26.83 0.22
C GLN A 232 -8.02 -25.37 -0.24
N ARG A 233 -9.09 -24.59 -0.07
CA ARG A 233 -9.10 -23.16 -0.42
C ARG A 233 -8.52 -22.25 0.66
N SER A 234 -8.22 -22.78 1.85
CA SER A 234 -7.70 -22.00 2.99
C SER A 234 -6.21 -21.69 2.90
N GLY A 235 -5.45 -22.37 2.02
CA GLY A 235 -4.01 -22.13 1.87
C GLY A 235 -3.20 -22.48 3.13
N LEU A 236 -3.60 -23.53 3.87
CA LEU A 236 -3.00 -23.90 5.15
C LEU A 236 -1.48 -24.12 5.07
N THR A 237 -0.80 -23.72 6.13
CA THR A 237 0.61 -23.98 6.37
C THR A 237 0.86 -25.35 6.99
N GLU A 238 2.09 -25.85 6.91
CA GLU A 238 2.53 -27.08 7.58
C GLU A 238 2.18 -27.06 9.08
N GLN A 239 2.42 -25.92 9.74
CA GLN A 239 2.18 -25.78 11.17
C GLN A 239 0.68 -25.80 11.50
N GLU A 240 -0.17 -25.20 10.68
CA GLU A 240 -1.62 -25.25 10.85
C GLU A 240 -2.15 -26.67 10.63
N VAL A 241 -1.65 -27.40 9.63
CA VAL A 241 -2.01 -28.81 9.42
C VAL A 241 -1.63 -29.67 10.63
N ARG A 242 -0.43 -29.48 11.19
CA ARG A 242 -0.02 -30.16 12.44
C ARG A 242 -0.94 -29.80 13.60
N THR A 243 -1.30 -28.52 13.73
CA THR A 243 -2.20 -28.02 14.79
C THR A 243 -3.59 -28.64 14.65
N LEU A 244 -4.16 -28.67 13.44
CA LEU A 244 -5.45 -29.30 13.16
C LEU A 244 -5.44 -30.80 13.46
N ARG A 245 -4.38 -31.53 13.06
CA ARG A 245 -4.23 -32.94 13.45
C ARG A 245 -4.16 -33.10 14.96
N GLY A 246 -3.46 -32.21 15.66
CA GLY A 246 -3.42 -32.16 17.12
C GLY A 246 -4.79 -31.91 17.76
N ILE A 247 -5.60 -31.02 17.19
CA ILE A 247 -6.99 -30.78 17.61
C ILE A 247 -7.82 -32.05 17.47
N VAL A 248 -7.77 -32.72 16.32
CA VAL A 248 -8.48 -33.99 16.08
C VAL A 248 -8.05 -35.04 17.13
N SER A 249 -6.74 -35.26 17.31
CA SER A 249 -6.25 -36.21 18.31
C SER A 249 -6.65 -35.87 19.74
N ALA A 250 -6.66 -34.59 20.13
CA ALA A 250 -7.05 -34.18 21.47
C ALA A 250 -8.55 -34.43 21.73
N LEU A 251 -9.40 -34.14 20.75
CA LEU A 251 -10.84 -34.40 20.83
C LEU A 251 -11.14 -35.91 20.90
N THR A 252 -10.50 -36.73 20.06
CA THR A 252 -10.67 -38.19 20.07
C THR A 252 -10.24 -38.78 21.43
N LYS A 253 -9.04 -38.42 21.93
CA LYS A 253 -8.55 -38.87 23.25
C LYS A 253 -9.45 -38.42 24.41
N HIS A 254 -10.08 -37.24 24.31
CA HIS A 254 -11.03 -36.80 25.33
C HIS A 254 -12.30 -37.64 25.32
N ALA A 255 -12.86 -37.91 24.13
CA ALA A 255 -14.04 -38.75 23.97
C ALA A 255 -13.80 -40.18 24.50
N GLU A 256 -12.66 -40.80 24.17
CA GLU A 256 -12.28 -42.13 24.65
C GLU A 256 -12.16 -42.19 26.18
N ARG A 257 -11.45 -41.24 26.79
CA ARG A 257 -11.31 -41.16 28.26
C ARG A 257 -12.67 -41.02 28.94
N ARG A 258 -13.56 -40.20 28.37
CA ARG A 258 -14.90 -40.02 28.92
C ARG A 258 -15.73 -41.29 28.77
N ALA A 259 -15.66 -41.98 27.64
CA ALA A 259 -16.35 -43.24 27.42
C ALA A 259 -15.88 -44.31 28.42
N LEU A 260 -14.57 -44.41 28.65
CA LEU A 260 -13.99 -45.33 29.64
C LEU A 260 -14.43 -44.99 31.07
N ALA A 261 -14.39 -43.72 31.47
CA ALA A 261 -14.83 -43.29 32.79
C ALA A 261 -16.31 -43.61 33.03
N ARG A 262 -17.17 -43.39 32.03
CA ARG A 262 -18.59 -43.76 32.10
C ARG A 262 -18.80 -45.26 32.23
N PHE A 263 -18.07 -46.05 31.44
CA PHE A 263 -18.10 -47.51 31.51
C PHE A 263 -17.69 -48.00 32.90
N GLN A 264 -16.61 -47.46 33.46
CA GLN A 264 -16.14 -47.79 34.81
C GLN A 264 -17.13 -47.37 35.91
N ALA A 265 -17.88 -46.29 35.69
CA ALA A 265 -18.94 -45.82 36.58
C ALA A 265 -20.27 -46.58 36.41
N GLY A 266 -20.36 -47.55 35.49
CA GLY A 266 -21.61 -48.26 35.18
C GLY A 266 -22.67 -47.40 34.49
N GLU A 267 -22.28 -46.23 33.97
CA GLU A 267 -23.18 -45.36 33.22
C GLU A 267 -23.43 -45.92 31.81
N PRO A 268 -24.64 -45.74 31.25
CA PRO A 268 -24.93 -46.15 29.88
C PRO A 268 -24.03 -45.42 28.87
N PRO A 269 -23.69 -46.08 27.73
CA PRO A 269 -22.91 -45.47 26.66
C PRO A 269 -23.53 -44.14 26.24
N TRP A 270 -22.70 -43.11 26.12
CA TRP A 270 -23.17 -41.81 25.64
C TRP A 270 -23.63 -41.94 24.18
N ARG A 271 -24.86 -41.53 23.88
CA ARG A 271 -25.41 -41.47 22.51
C ARG A 271 -25.66 -40.01 22.12
N PRO A 272 -25.12 -39.54 20.97
CA PRO A 272 -25.47 -38.23 20.44
C PRO A 272 -26.99 -38.10 20.30
N GLY A 273 -27.58 -37.00 20.80
CA GLY A 273 -29.04 -36.77 20.74
C GLY A 273 -29.85 -37.35 21.91
N GLN A 274 -29.24 -38.14 22.81
CA GLN A 274 -29.82 -38.43 24.13
C GLN A 274 -29.36 -37.36 25.12
N GLN A 275 -29.92 -36.14 25.02
CA GLN A 275 -29.96 -35.30 26.23
C GLN A 275 -30.83 -36.02 27.27
N PRO A 276 -30.48 -35.99 28.57
CA PRO A 276 -31.45 -36.31 29.60
C PRO A 276 -32.65 -35.40 29.37
N LYS A 277 -33.82 -35.98 29.09
CA LYS A 277 -35.07 -35.24 29.33
C LYS A 277 -35.16 -35.08 30.85
N ASP A 278 -34.94 -33.83 31.25
CA ASP A 278 -35.37 -33.18 32.48
C ASP A 278 -34.52 -33.39 33.74
N LYS A 279 -33.96 -32.28 34.24
CA LYS A 279 -34.38 -31.62 35.49
C LYS A 279 -34.25 -30.11 35.39
#